data_AF-A0A920DJK0-F1
#
_entry.id   AF-A0A920DJK0-F1
#
_cell.length_a   1.000
_cell.length_b   1.000
_cell.length_c   1.000
_cell.angle_alpha   90.00
_cell.angle_beta   90.00
_cell.angle_gamma   90.00
#
_symmetry.space_group_name_H-M   'P 1'
#
loop_
_entity.id
_entity.type
_entity.pdbx_description
1 polymer ?
#
loop_
_entity_poly.entity_id
_entity_poly.type
_entity_poly.pdbx_seq_one_letter_code
_entity_poly.pdbx_strand_id
1 'polypeptide(L)'
;MLHSENSAEIENKGTISAELTYIVRQKEKPYFESSHSTGGEPKVFFKTEKRNASISDMRPHVSTLSIDSNGFELISHQTHVDDLYNDDLIKAQYNQELEDLLKQHTGADKVVIFDHTRRSNNDIGAKTQMVGGASC
;
A
#
# COMPACT_ATOMS: atom_id res chain seq x y z
N MET A 1 20.66 50.03 -10.81
CA MET A 1 20.37 49.32 -9.55
C MET A 1 19.65 48.04 -9.95
N LEU A 2 20.36 46.93 -9.85
CA LEU A 2 20.04 45.64 -10.43
C LEU A 2 18.84 45.04 -9.69
N HIS A 3 17.75 44.74 -10.42
CA HIS A 3 16.82 43.72 -9.96
C HIS A 3 17.38 42.40 -10.48
N SER A 4 18.18 41.76 -9.63
CA SER A 4 18.56 40.37 -9.80
C SER A 4 17.31 39.52 -9.59
N GLU A 5 16.61 39.21 -10.68
CA GLU A 5 15.64 38.14 -10.68
C GLU A 5 16.42 36.84 -10.46
N ASN A 6 16.15 36.23 -9.32
CA ASN A 6 16.81 35.05 -8.82
C ASN A 6 16.40 33.86 -9.70
N SER A 7 17.17 33.63 -10.76
CA SER A 7 17.08 32.47 -11.65
C SER A 7 17.50 31.19 -10.90
N ALA A 8 16.67 30.73 -9.96
CA ALA A 8 16.91 29.48 -9.22
C ALA A 8 15.64 28.79 -8.70
N GLU A 9 14.48 28.97 -9.34
CA GLU A 9 13.29 28.13 -9.10
C GLU A 9 12.74 27.60 -10.41
N ILE A 10 13.46 26.65 -10.99
CA ILE A 10 12.81 25.58 -11.76
C ILE A 10 12.82 24.36 -10.82
N GLU A 11 11.99 24.41 -9.78
CA GLU A 11 11.85 23.31 -8.84
C GLU A 11 11.02 22.19 -9.51
N ASN A 12 11.59 20.99 -9.51
CA ASN A 12 11.14 19.81 -10.22
C ASN A 12 9.72 19.38 -9.79
N LYS A 13 8.70 19.67 -10.61
CA LYS A 13 7.25 19.64 -10.26
C LYS A 13 6.64 18.24 -10.00
N GLY A 14 7.41 17.23 -9.60
CA GLY A 14 6.91 15.86 -9.40
C GLY A 14 7.67 15.01 -8.39
N THR A 15 8.67 15.57 -7.72
CA THR A 15 9.54 14.82 -6.81
C THR A 15 9.85 15.64 -5.57
N ILE A 16 9.59 15.08 -4.39
CA ILE A 16 9.93 15.66 -3.10
C ILE A 16 11.07 14.87 -2.44
N SER A 17 11.84 15.52 -1.58
CA SER A 17 12.81 14.84 -0.71
C SER A 17 12.21 14.73 0.69
N ALA A 18 12.20 13.53 1.26
CA ALA A 18 11.72 13.32 2.62
C ALA A 18 12.58 12.30 3.35
N GLU A 19 12.61 12.42 4.67
CA GLU A 19 13.36 11.54 5.54
C GLU A 19 12.55 10.27 5.82
N LEU A 20 13.00 9.12 5.30
CA LEU A 20 12.39 7.81 5.53
C LEU A 20 13.22 6.99 6.51
N THR A 21 12.53 6.15 7.31
CA THR A 21 13.18 5.27 8.29
C THR A 21 13.45 3.91 7.65
N TYR A 22 14.70 3.49 7.66
CA TYR A 22 15.18 2.21 7.12
C TYR A 22 15.76 1.33 8.22
N ILE A 23 15.63 0.01 8.07
CA ILE A 23 16.32 -0.96 8.92
C ILE A 23 17.80 -0.98 8.52
N VAL A 24 18.69 -0.82 9.50
CA VAL A 24 20.14 -0.87 9.29
C VAL A 24 20.55 -2.31 9.00
N ARG A 25 21.43 -2.52 8.02
CA ARG A 25 21.97 -3.85 7.71
C ARG A 25 22.72 -4.41 8.94
N GLN A 26 22.33 -5.59 9.38
CA GLN A 26 22.88 -6.26 10.56
C GLN A 26 23.06 -7.75 10.29
N LYS A 27 23.89 -8.42 11.10
CA LYS A 27 24.19 -9.85 10.96
C LYS A 27 22.99 -10.73 11.35
N GLU A 28 22.24 -10.30 12.35
CA GLU A 28 21.10 -11.03 12.90
C GLU A 28 19.80 -10.65 12.18
N LYS A 29 18.90 -11.62 12.01
CA LYS A 29 17.60 -11.40 11.37
C LYS A 29 16.79 -10.40 12.20
N PRO A 30 16.30 -9.29 11.62
CA PRO A 30 15.45 -8.34 12.34
C PRO A 30 14.12 -9.01 12.71
N TYR A 31 13.68 -8.79 13.95
CA TYR A 31 12.37 -9.19 14.43
C TYR A 31 11.84 -8.14 15.42
N PHE A 32 10.53 -8.14 15.64
CA PHE A 32 9.88 -7.35 16.68
C PHE A 32 8.87 -8.23 17.41
N GLU A 33 8.67 -7.97 18.69
CA GLU A 33 7.58 -8.56 19.48
C GLU A 33 6.36 -7.66 19.34
N SER A 34 5.29 -8.20 18.75
CA SER A 34 4.01 -7.49 18.66
C SER A 34 3.39 -7.34 20.06
N SER A 35 2.73 -6.22 20.32
CA SER A 35 2.12 -5.92 21.62
C SER A 35 0.69 -6.48 21.78
N HIS A 36 0.32 -7.47 20.96
CA HIS A 36 -1.07 -7.90 20.74
C HIS A 36 -1.81 -8.33 22.02
N SER A 37 -1.10 -8.71 23.08
CA SER A 37 -1.68 -9.17 24.34
C SER A 37 -1.64 -8.16 25.50
N THR A 38 -0.87 -7.07 25.40
CA THR A 38 -0.67 -6.11 26.51
C THR A 38 -1.00 -4.65 26.16
N GLY A 39 -1.26 -4.34 24.88
CA GLY A 39 -1.58 -2.98 24.44
C GLY A 39 -0.41 -1.98 24.57
N GLY A 40 0.80 -2.47 24.83
CA GLY A 40 2.01 -1.65 24.93
C GLY A 40 2.64 -1.31 23.58
N GLU A 41 3.78 -0.63 23.61
CA GLU A 41 4.59 -0.41 22.41
C GLU A 41 5.25 -1.72 21.95
N PRO A 42 5.29 -2.01 20.64
CA PRO A 42 6.01 -3.17 20.11
C PRO A 42 7.51 -3.06 20.44
N LYS A 43 8.11 -4.15 20.90
CA LYS A 43 9.56 -4.18 21.14
C LYS A 43 10.28 -4.51 19.86
N VAL A 44 11.17 -3.61 19.44
CA VAL A 44 11.91 -3.72 18.17
C VAL A 44 13.34 -4.21 18.45
N PHE A 45 13.77 -5.28 17.80
CA PHE A 45 15.10 -5.88 17.95
C PHE A 45 15.98 -5.67 16.71
N PHE A 46 15.93 -4.46 16.17
CA PHE A 46 16.77 -4.04 15.06
C PHE A 46 17.05 -2.54 15.13
N LYS A 47 18.17 -2.11 14.58
CA LYS A 47 18.49 -0.69 14.49
C LYS A 47 17.79 -0.10 13.27
N THR A 48 17.30 1.12 13.43
CA THR A 48 16.77 1.91 12.32
C THR A 48 17.60 3.17 12.15
N GLU A 49 17.70 3.64 10.92
CA GLU A 49 18.30 4.92 10.60
C GLU A 49 17.40 5.68 9.65
N LYS A 50 17.57 7.00 9.67
CA LYS A 50 16.83 7.88 8.79
C LYS A 50 17.67 8.22 7.58
N ARG A 51 17.08 8.17 6.38
CA ARG A 51 17.74 8.51 5.13
C ARG A 51 16.82 9.40 4.30
N ASN A 52 17.37 10.46 3.74
CA ASN A 52 16.66 11.26 2.76
C ASN A 52 16.44 10.42 1.49
N ALA A 53 15.18 10.32 1.09
CA ALA A 53 14.74 9.60 -0.08
C ALA A 53 13.96 10.54 -1.00
N SER A 54 14.21 10.38 -2.30
CA SER A 54 13.44 11.02 -3.35
C SER A 54 12.12 10.28 -3.54
N ILE A 55 11.00 10.98 -3.42
CA ILE A 55 9.65 10.45 -3.57
C ILE A 55 9.00 11.14 -4.76
N SER A 56 8.51 10.36 -5.72
CA SER A 56 7.93 10.87 -6.97
C SER A 56 6.52 10.34 -7.20
N ASP A 57 5.69 11.12 -7.91
CA ASP A 57 4.37 10.66 -8.33
C ASP A 57 4.48 9.56 -9.38
N MET A 58 3.93 8.38 -9.07
CA MET A 58 3.99 7.22 -9.96
C MET A 58 2.85 7.13 -10.97
N ARG A 59 1.77 7.92 -10.81
CA ARG A 59 0.59 7.86 -11.69
C ARG A 59 0.92 8.09 -13.18
N PRO A 60 1.86 8.97 -13.56
CA PRO A 60 2.26 9.13 -14.96
C PRO A 60 3.01 7.92 -15.54
N HIS A 61 3.52 7.02 -14.69
CA HIS A 61 4.39 5.91 -15.06
C HIS A 61 3.70 4.54 -15.05
N VAL A 62 2.37 4.50 -14.85
CA VAL A 62 1.60 3.28 -14.63
C VAL A 62 1.80 2.23 -15.72
N SER A 63 1.91 2.65 -16.98
CA SER A 63 2.13 1.74 -18.12
C SER A 63 3.48 1.01 -18.11
N THR A 64 4.42 1.43 -17.26
CA THR A 64 5.75 0.81 -17.11
C THR A 64 5.89 -0.03 -15.85
N LEU A 65 4.86 -0.07 -14.99
CA LEU A 65 4.87 -0.82 -13.74
C LEU A 65 4.25 -2.19 -13.99
N SER A 66 4.88 -3.24 -13.48
CA SER A 66 4.31 -4.58 -13.48
C SER A 66 4.63 -5.32 -12.19
N ILE A 67 3.78 -6.30 -11.87
CA ILE A 67 3.98 -7.14 -10.68
C ILE A 67 5.33 -7.87 -10.72
N ASP A 68 5.74 -8.38 -11.88
CA ASP A 68 6.98 -9.18 -12.02
C ASP A 68 8.25 -8.36 -11.83
N SER A 69 8.25 -7.11 -12.29
CA SER A 69 9.45 -6.26 -12.23
C SER A 69 9.52 -5.45 -10.93
N ASN A 70 8.37 -5.01 -10.42
CA ASN A 70 8.31 -4.00 -9.37
C ASN A 70 7.71 -4.55 -8.08
N GLY A 71 7.08 -5.73 -8.11
CA GLY A 71 6.33 -6.30 -6.99
C GLY A 71 4.95 -5.69 -6.80
N PHE A 72 4.53 -4.77 -7.67
CA PHE A 72 3.19 -4.17 -7.67
C PHE A 72 2.82 -3.63 -9.06
N GLU A 73 1.53 -3.45 -9.28
CA GLU A 73 0.98 -2.90 -10.51
C GLU A 73 -0.28 -2.08 -10.21
N LEU A 74 -0.55 -1.06 -11.01
CA LEU A 74 -1.79 -0.30 -10.94
C LEU A 74 -2.66 -0.60 -12.15
N ILE A 75 -3.77 -1.30 -11.93
CA ILE A 75 -4.73 -1.69 -12.96
C ILE A 75 -6.00 -0.85 -12.77
N SER A 76 -6.49 -0.26 -13.85
CA SER A 76 -7.81 0.38 -13.86
C SER A 76 -8.87 -0.68 -14.09
N HIS A 77 -9.67 -0.97 -13.06
CA HIS A 77 -10.75 -1.95 -13.12
C HIS A 77 -12.04 -1.32 -12.60
N GLN A 78 -13.10 -1.37 -13.42
CA GLN A 78 -14.43 -0.90 -13.03
C GLN A 78 -15.24 -2.09 -12.54
N THR A 79 -15.64 -2.03 -11.27
CA THR A 79 -16.47 -3.09 -10.69
C THR A 79 -17.94 -2.96 -11.09
N HIS A 80 -18.62 -4.10 -11.19
CA HIS A 80 -20.06 -4.18 -11.40
C HIS A 80 -20.85 -4.16 -10.09
N VAL A 81 -20.17 -4.19 -8.94
CA VAL A 81 -20.80 -4.18 -7.63
C VAL A 81 -21.23 -2.77 -7.27
N ASP A 82 -22.54 -2.56 -7.10
CA ASP A 82 -23.13 -1.24 -6.85
C ASP A 82 -22.79 -0.66 -5.47
N ASP A 83 -22.60 -1.53 -4.46
CA ASP A 83 -22.31 -1.12 -3.07
C ASP A 83 -21.19 -1.96 -2.44
N LEU A 84 -19.98 -1.40 -2.39
CA LEU A 84 -18.81 -2.02 -1.77
C LEU A 84 -18.83 -2.02 -0.22
N TYR A 85 -19.84 -1.38 0.39
CA TYR A 85 -20.08 -1.44 1.84
C TYR A 85 -20.99 -2.60 2.25
N ASN A 86 -21.67 -3.24 1.29
CA ASN A 86 -22.49 -4.42 1.55
C ASN A 86 -21.63 -5.70 1.51
N ASP A 87 -21.39 -6.29 2.68
CA ASP A 87 -20.57 -7.49 2.82
C ASP A 87 -21.09 -8.70 2.04
N ASP A 88 -22.41 -8.80 1.84
CA ASP A 88 -23.01 -9.90 1.08
C ASP A 88 -22.69 -9.76 -0.42
N LEU A 89 -22.75 -8.53 -0.95
CA LEU A 89 -22.34 -8.24 -2.33
C LEU A 89 -20.83 -8.43 -2.53
N ILE A 90 -20.03 -8.04 -1.54
CA ILE A 90 -18.58 -8.29 -1.58
C ILE A 90 -18.27 -9.78 -1.69
N LYS A 91 -18.88 -10.60 -0.81
CA LYS A 91 -18.64 -12.04 -0.80
C LYS A 91 -19.16 -12.75 -2.04
N ALA A 92 -20.36 -12.39 -2.50
CA ALA A 92 -21.03 -13.09 -3.59
C ALA A 92 -20.57 -12.64 -4.99
N GLN A 93 -20.15 -11.39 -5.16
CA GLN A 93 -19.88 -10.82 -6.48
C GLN A 93 -18.47 -10.24 -6.58
N TYR A 94 -18.09 -9.34 -5.69
CA TYR A 94 -16.82 -8.62 -5.79
C TYR A 94 -15.62 -9.56 -5.71
N ASN A 95 -15.66 -10.54 -4.82
CA ASN A 95 -14.60 -11.54 -4.68
C ASN A 95 -14.43 -12.37 -5.95
N GLN A 96 -15.53 -12.83 -6.53
CA GLN A 96 -15.50 -13.60 -7.77
C GLN A 96 -14.92 -12.76 -8.92
N GLU A 97 -15.37 -11.51 -9.03
CA GLU A 97 -14.87 -10.56 -10.03
C GLU A 97 -13.35 -10.34 -9.90
N LEU A 98 -12.84 -10.15 -8.67
CA LEU A 98 -11.42 -9.99 -8.41
C LEU A 98 -10.62 -11.27 -8.67
N GLU A 99 -11.16 -12.44 -8.33
CA GLU A 99 -10.52 -13.71 -8.63
C GLU A 99 -10.30 -13.90 -10.13
N ASP A 100 -11.34 -13.62 -10.93
CA ASP A 100 -11.27 -13.78 -12.38
C ASP A 100 -10.30 -12.77 -13.01
N LEU A 101 -10.35 -11.50 -12.57
CA LEU A 101 -9.40 -10.47 -12.97
C LEU A 101 -7.95 -10.89 -12.67
N LEU A 102 -7.69 -11.34 -11.43
CA LEU A 102 -6.34 -11.70 -11.00
C LEU A 102 -5.84 -12.95 -11.72
N LYS A 103 -6.67 -13.98 -11.93
CA LYS A 103 -6.28 -15.17 -12.71
C LYS A 103 -5.94 -14.79 -14.15
N GLN A 104 -6.78 -13.97 -14.78
CA GLN A 104 -6.53 -13.51 -16.16
C GLN A 104 -5.25 -12.69 -16.27
N HIS A 105 -4.99 -11.79 -15.31
CA HIS A 105 -3.86 -10.88 -15.36
C HIS A 105 -2.52 -11.53 -14.97
N THR A 106 -2.54 -12.43 -13.99
CA THR A 106 -1.32 -13.06 -13.44
C THR A 106 -1.05 -14.46 -14.01
N GLY A 107 -2.04 -15.11 -14.62
CA GLY A 107 -1.94 -16.51 -15.04
C GLY A 107 -1.97 -17.51 -13.87
N ALA A 108 -2.36 -17.08 -12.66
CA ALA A 108 -2.41 -17.95 -11.49
C ALA A 108 -3.47 -19.05 -11.62
N ASP A 109 -3.14 -20.28 -11.22
CA ASP A 109 -4.09 -21.41 -11.17
C ASP A 109 -5.17 -21.21 -10.09
N LYS A 110 -4.84 -20.46 -9.03
CA LYS A 110 -5.73 -20.22 -7.90
C LYS A 110 -5.50 -18.83 -7.30
N VAL A 111 -6.59 -18.16 -6.96
CA VAL A 111 -6.62 -16.90 -6.20
C VAL A 111 -7.42 -17.14 -4.93
N VAL A 112 -6.98 -16.56 -3.81
CA VAL A 112 -7.68 -16.64 -2.52
C VAL A 112 -7.70 -15.25 -1.90
N ILE A 113 -8.89 -14.70 -1.72
CA ILE A 113 -9.10 -13.40 -1.08
C ILE A 113 -9.38 -13.65 0.41
N PHE A 114 -8.56 -13.06 1.28
CA PHE A 114 -8.61 -13.30 2.73
C PHE A 114 -8.90 -12.04 3.57
N ASP A 115 -8.68 -10.84 3.02
CA ASP A 115 -8.96 -9.57 3.69
C ASP A 115 -9.43 -8.51 2.68
N HIS A 116 -10.28 -7.60 3.17
CA HIS A 116 -10.75 -6.43 2.43
C HIS A 116 -10.33 -5.17 3.16
N THR A 117 -9.20 -4.60 2.76
CA THR A 117 -8.79 -3.29 3.29
C THR A 117 -9.70 -2.19 2.72
N ARG A 118 -10.68 -1.74 3.52
CA ARG A 118 -11.51 -0.57 3.20
C ARG A 118 -10.81 0.71 3.65
N ARG A 119 -10.70 1.70 2.75
CA ARG A 119 -10.17 3.04 3.06
C ARG A 119 -11.30 4.05 2.98
N SER A 120 -11.40 4.94 3.96
CA SER A 120 -12.33 6.07 3.98
C SER A 120 -11.54 7.35 4.20
N ASN A 121 -11.96 8.43 3.53
CA ASN A 121 -11.42 9.76 3.74
C ASN A 121 -12.20 10.55 4.80
N ASN A 122 -13.15 9.91 5.49
CA ASN A 122 -13.90 10.54 6.57
C ASN A 122 -13.14 10.41 7.90
N ASP A 123 -13.29 11.39 8.80
CA ASP A 123 -12.58 11.45 10.09
C ASP A 123 -12.82 10.22 11.00
N ILE A 124 -13.85 9.43 10.72
CA ILE A 124 -14.25 8.25 11.50
C ILE A 124 -13.56 6.96 10.97
N GLY A 125 -12.92 7.02 9.80
CA GLY A 125 -12.34 5.86 9.12
C GLY A 125 -13.40 4.96 8.47
N ALA A 126 -12.95 3.97 7.69
CA ALA A 126 -13.86 2.98 7.11
C ALA A 126 -14.32 2.00 8.19
N LYS A 127 -15.59 1.61 8.17
CA LYS A 127 -16.06 0.50 9.01
C LYS A 127 -15.45 -0.80 8.47
N THR A 128 -14.44 -1.32 9.16
CA THR A 128 -13.85 -2.62 8.90
C THR A 128 -14.63 -3.68 9.65
N GLN A 129 -15.20 -4.65 8.94
CA GLN A 129 -15.73 -5.87 9.55
C GLN A 129 -14.61 -6.91 9.49
N MET A 130 -14.06 -7.26 10.65
CA MET A 130 -13.03 -8.29 10.78
C MET A 130 -13.66 -9.66 10.42
N VAL A 131 -13.60 -10.07 9.15
CA VAL A 131 -13.99 -11.41 8.74
C VAL A 131 -12.77 -12.32 8.89
N GLY A 132 -12.46 -12.71 10.13
CA GLY A 132 -11.24 -13.47 10.40
C GLY A 132 -11.11 -13.90 11.85
N GLY A 133 -12.09 -14.65 12.36
CA GLY A 133 -11.85 -15.47 13.54
C GLY A 133 -10.89 -16.60 13.15
N ALA A 134 -9.62 -16.45 13.52
CA ALA A 134 -8.66 -17.56 13.46
C ALA A 134 -9.13 -18.64 14.43
N SER A 135 -9.79 -19.67 13.92
CA SER A 135 -9.85 -20.97 14.59
C SER A 135 -8.61 -21.73 14.15
N CYS A 136 -7.57 -21.68 14.97
CA CYS A 136 -6.51 -22.68 15.01
C CYS A 136 -6.88 -23.71 16.07
#